data_AF-A0A7J4SN54-F1
#
_entry.id   AF-A0A7J4SN54-F1
#
_cell.length_a   1.000
_cell.length_b   1.000
_cell.length_c   1.000
_cell.angle_alpha   90.00
_cell.angle_beta   90.00
_cell.angle_gamma   90.00
#
_symmetry.space_group_name_H-M   'P 1'
#
loop_
_entity.id
_entity.type
_entity.pdbx_description
1 polymer ?
#
loop_
_entity_poly.entity_id
_entity_poly.type
_entity_poly.pdbx_seq_one_letter_code
_entity_poly.pdbx_strand_id
1 'polypeptide(L)' 'MPLSKLKSTNSDPKKPASDKSIISSQNLTVKYGSKIAIEDVTVDIPLKKVTAIIGPSGCGKS' A
#
# COMPACT_ATOMS: atom_id res chain seq x y z
N MET A 1 -6.59 -22.24 -32.64
CA MET A 1 -7.40 -21.02 -32.44
C MET A 1 -6.84 -20.28 -31.23
N PRO A 2 -6.16 -19.14 -31.42
CA PRO A 2 -5.42 -18.45 -30.35
C PRO A 2 -6.21 -17.27 -29.75
N LEU A 3 -5.75 -16.82 -28.58
CA LEU A 3 -5.91 -15.48 -27.99
C LEU A 3 -7.32 -15.02 -27.56
N SER A 4 -7.54 -15.02 -26.25
CA SER A 4 -8.34 -14.01 -25.56
C SER A 4 -7.65 -13.55 -24.26
N LYS A 5 -6.54 -12.82 -24.45
CA LYS A 5 -6.21 -11.70 -23.57
C LYS A 5 -7.34 -10.69 -23.73
N LEU A 6 -8.07 -10.38 -22.66
CA LEU A 6 -8.56 -9.04 -22.31
C LEU A 6 -9.49 -9.18 -21.12
N LYS A 7 -9.09 -8.62 -19.98
CA LYS A 7 -10.02 -7.85 -19.14
C LYS A 7 -9.25 -6.83 -18.33
N SER A 8 -9.47 -5.58 -18.71
CA SER A 8 -9.57 -4.39 -17.86
C SER A 8 -8.35 -4.09 -17.00
N THR A 9 -7.33 -3.39 -17.52
CA THR A 9 -7.25 -1.92 -17.58
C THR A 9 -7.85 -1.19 -16.36
N ASN A 10 -6.91 -0.61 -15.60
CA ASN A 10 -6.98 0.63 -14.83
C ASN A 10 -7.92 0.72 -13.63
N SER A 11 -7.33 0.58 -12.45
CA SER A 11 -7.68 1.37 -11.26
C SER A 11 -6.48 1.61 -10.32
N ASP A 12 -5.24 1.66 -10.83
CA ASP A 12 -4.12 2.09 -10.00
C ASP A 12 -4.01 3.62 -10.11
N PRO A 13 -4.22 4.40 -9.04
CA PRO A 13 -4.03 5.83 -9.09
C PRO A 13 -2.56 6.05 -9.40
N LYS A 14 -2.31 6.65 -10.56
CA LYS A 14 -1.02 7.10 -11.08
C LYS A 14 -0.28 7.92 -10.01
N LYS A 15 0.49 7.24 -9.16
CA LYS A 15 1.50 7.86 -8.29
C LYS A 15 2.62 8.36 -9.21
N PRO A 16 3.14 9.59 -9.04
CA PRO A 16 4.07 10.18 -9.98
C PRO A 16 5.28 9.25 -10.21
N ALA A 17 5.46 8.85 -11.46
CA ALA A 17 6.43 7.86 -11.92
C ALA A 17 7.89 8.38 -11.92
N SER A 18 8.30 9.09 -10.87
CA SER A 18 9.65 9.65 -10.77
C SER A 18 10.29 9.58 -9.38
N ASP A 19 9.58 9.13 -8.35
CA ASP A 19 10.17 8.92 -7.02
C ASP A 19 10.33 7.43 -6.76
N LYS A 20 11.57 6.92 -6.87
CA LYS A 20 11.91 5.54 -6.48
C LYS A 20 11.45 5.30 -5.04
N SER A 21 10.49 4.41 -4.80
CA SER A 21 10.12 4.00 -3.44
C SER A 21 11.27 3.22 -2.79
N ILE A 22 11.61 3.54 -1.55
CA ILE A 22 12.58 2.78 -0.75
C ILE A 22 11.90 1.70 0.10
N ILE A 23 10.63 1.93 0.48
CA ILE A 23 9.79 0.95 1.17
C ILE A 23 8.45 0.89 0.43
N SER A 24 7.95 -0.32 0.18
CA SER A 24 6.66 -0.58 -0.44
C SER A 24 6.00 -1.76 0.26
N SER A 25 4.70 -1.65 0.50
CA SER A 25 3.87 -2.72 1.04
C SER A 25 2.52 -2.70 0.33
N GLN A 26 2.01 -3.89 0.01
CA GLN A 26 0.73 -4.07 -0.66
C GLN A 26 -0.14 -4.99 0.19
N ASN A 27 -1.41 -4.61 0.37
CA ASN A 27 -2.42 -5.39 1.09
C ASN A 27 -1.97 -5.82 2.50
N LEU A 28 -1.25 -4.94 3.21
CA LEU A 28 -0.70 -5.21 4.53
C LEU A 28 -1.82 -5.38 5.56
N THR A 29 -1.84 -6.53 6.22
CA THR A 29 -2.71 -6.79 7.36
C THR A 29 -1.87 -7.20 8.57
N VAL A 30 -2.03 -6.48 9.67
CA VAL A 30 -1.31 -6.72 10.95
C VAL A 30 -2.32 -7.11 12.01
N LYS A 31 -2.06 -8.23 12.70
CA LYS A 31 -2.92 -8.77 13.76
C LYS A 31 -2.13 -9.00 15.04
N TYR A 32 -2.75 -8.67 16.17
CA TYR A 32 -2.26 -9.00 17.51
C TYR A 32 -3.25 -9.98 18.14
N GLY A 33 -2.88 -11.26 18.14
CA GLY A 33 -3.78 -12.35 18.55
C GLY A 33 -5.02 -12.38 17.64
N SER A 34 -6.20 -12.23 18.24
CA SER A 34 -7.48 -12.19 17.53
C SER A 34 -7.85 -10.81 16.97
N LYS A 35 -7.14 -9.73 17.37
CA LYS A 35 -7.48 -8.36 16.97
C LYS A 35 -6.71 -7.94 15.73
N ILE A 36 -7.43 -7.40 14.73
CA ILE A 36 -6.82 -6.75 13.57
C ILE A 36 -6.48 -5.30 13.93
N ALA A 37 -5.21 -4.92 13.75
CA ALA A 37 -4.73 -3.55 14.01
C ALA A 37 -4.57 -2.74 12.72
N ILE A 38 -4.19 -3.39 11.64
CA ILE A 38 -4.11 -2.82 10.29
C ILE A 38 -4.74 -3.84 9.34
N GLU A 39 -5.61 -3.40 8.44
CA GLU A 39 -6.29 -4.27 7.49
C GLU A 39 -6.15 -3.71 6.09
N ASP A 40 -5.65 -4.53 5.16
CA ASP A 40 -5.56 -4.25 3.73
C ASP A 40 -4.95 -2.87 3.36
N VAL A 41 -3.82 -2.53 3.98
CA VAL A 41 -3.14 -1.25 3.72
C VAL A 41 -2.05 -1.40 2.65
N THR A 42 -2.14 -0.60 1.60
CA THR A 42 -1.08 -0.45 0.59
C THR A 42 -0.38 0.89 0.81
N VAL A 43 0.94 0.88 0.99
CA VAL A 43 1.74 2.07 1.27
C VAL A 43 3.08 2.03 0.55
N ASP A 44 3.45 3.17 -0.02
CA ASP A 44 4.73 3.37 -0.70
C ASP A 44 5.45 4.59 -0.12
N ILE A 45 6.63 4.38 0.46
CA ILE A 45 7.49 5.43 1.02
C ILE A 45 8.55 5.80 -0.02
N PRO A 46 8.48 7.01 -0.60
CA PRO A 46 9.44 7.47 -1.60
C PRO A 46 10.83 7.71 -1.00
N LEU A 47 11.87 7.46 -1.79
CA LEU A 47 13.25 7.75 -1.46
C LEU A 47 13.45 9.26 -1.25
N LYS A 48 14.26 9.64 -0.25
CA LYS A 48 14.63 11.03 0.07
C LYS A 48 13.43 11.95 0.38
N LYS A 49 12.32 11.39 0.83
CA LYS A 49 11.13 12.16 1.26
C LYS A 49 10.78 11.83 2.70
N VAL A 50 10.29 12.84 3.41
CA VAL A 50 9.72 12.66 4.74
C VAL A 50 8.28 12.20 4.56
N THR A 51 7.95 11.04 5.14
CA THR A 51 6.58 10.49 5.16
C THR A 51 6.12 10.43 6.60
N ALA A 52 5.01 11.10 6.91
CA ALA A 52 4.40 11.07 8.23
C ALA A 52 3.22 10.09 8.26
N ILE A 53 3.20 9.20 9.25
CA ILE A 53 2.07 8.31 9.54
C ILE A 53 1.33 8.87 10.74
N ILE A 54 0.07 9.30 10.55
CA ILE A 54 -0.73 9.98 11.57
C ILE A 54 -2.00 9.17 11.85
N GLY A 55 -2.43 9.15 13.12
CA GLY A 55 -3.67 8.48 13.52
C GLY A 55 -3.87 8.46 15.04
N PRO A 56 -5.07 8.10 15.53
CA PRO A 56 -5.41 8.08 16.96
C PRO A 56 -4.57 7.05 17.75
N SER A 57 -4.58 7.14 19.08
CA SER A 57 -3.87 6.17 19.94
C SER A 57 -4.38 4.75 19.67
N GLY A 58 -3.47 3.80 19.44
CA GLY A 58 -3.81 2.39 19.21
C GLY A 58 -4.15 2.00 17.77
N CYS A 59 -3.96 2.89 16.77
CA CYS A 59 -4.24 2.58 15.36
C CYS A 59 -3.10 1.85 14.61
N GLY A 60 -2.14 1.23 15.31
CA GLY A 60 -1.07 0.44 14.67
C GLY A 60 0.04 1.24 14.00
N LYS A 61 0.32 2.47 14.45
CA LYS A 61 1.49 3.24 13.97
C LYS A 61 2.83 2.68 14.44
N SER A 62 2.82 1.93 15.55
CA SER A 62 3.99 1.38 16.24
C SER A 62 3.97 -0.13 16.17
#